data_AF-A0A382ZSJ2-F1
#
_entry.id   AF-A0A382ZSJ2-F1
#
_cell.length_a   1.000
_cell.length_b   1.000
_cell.length_c   1.000
_cell.angle_alpha   90.00
_cell.angle_beta   90.00
_cell.angle_gamma   90.00
#
_symmetry.space_group_name_H-M   'P 1'
#
loop_
_entity.id
_entity.type
_entity.pdbx_description
1 polymer ?
#
loop_
_entity_poly.entity_id
_entity_poly.type
_entity_poly.pdbx_seq_one_letter_code
_entity_poly.pdbx_strand_id
1 'polypeptide(L)'
;MSLQTLTYLFVGISFALYIGIAIWTRAKNTGDFYIAGKGVSPVANGMATAADWMSAASFISMAGLIAFLGYDGSVYLMGWTGGYVLLALFLAPYLRKFGKFTVP
;
A
#
# COMPACT_ATOMS: atom_id res chain seq x y z
N MET A 1 29.54 -15.10 0.54
CA MET A 1 28.35 -15.18 1.42
C MET A 1 27.40 -16.22 0.83
N SER A 2 26.76 -17.05 1.66
CA SER A 2 25.73 -17.97 1.16
C SER A 2 24.43 -17.23 0.87
N LEU A 3 23.57 -17.81 0.02
CA LEU A 3 22.24 -17.27 -0.29
C LEU A 3 21.38 -17.12 0.98
N GLN A 4 21.50 -18.07 1.91
CA GLN A 4 20.79 -18.03 3.19
C GLN A 4 21.22 -16.82 4.03
N THR A 5 22.52 -16.55 4.13
CA THR A 5 23.04 -15.38 4.85
C THR A 5 22.56 -14.08 4.20
N LEU A 6 22.56 -13.99 2.87
CA LEU A 6 22.06 -12.82 2.15
C LEU A 6 20.56 -12.59 2.42
N THR A 7 19.77 -13.66 2.42
CA THR A 7 18.32 -13.62 2.69
C THR A 7 18.05 -13.07 4.08
N TYR A 8 18.72 -13.60 5.10
CA TYR A 8 18.54 -13.12 6.48
C TYR A 8 18.96 -11.67 6.66
N LEU A 9 20.04 -11.23 5.99
CA LEU A 9 20.45 -9.83 6.04
C LEU A 9 19.42 -8.92 5.39
N PHE A 10 18.95 -9.24 4.18
CA PHE A 10 17.96 -8.41 3.48
C PHE A 10 16.65 -8.31 4.25
N VAL A 11 16.14 -9.45 4.73
CA VAL A 11 14.91 -9.49 5.53
C VAL A 11 15.13 -8.72 6.83
N GLY A 12 16.18 -9.04 7.59
CA GLY A 12 16.47 -8.42 8.87
C GLY A 12 16.64 -6.91 8.77
N ILE A 13 17.40 -6.41 7.79
CA ILE A 13 17.61 -4.98 7.56
C ILE A 13 16.30 -4.30 7.18
N SER A 14 15.48 -4.91 6.31
CA SER A 14 14.19 -4.34 5.91
C SER A 14 13.26 -4.17 7.11
N PHE A 15 13.12 -5.21 7.95
CA PHE A 15 12.33 -5.11 9.17
C PHE A 15 12.88 -4.08 10.15
N ALA A 16 14.19 -4.09 10.40
CA ALA A 16 14.83 -3.12 11.29
C ALA A 16 14.61 -1.68 10.82
N LEU A 17 14.71 -1.42 9.51
CA LEU A 17 14.44 -0.11 8.92
C LEU A 17 12.99 0.32 9.16
N TYR A 18 12.00 -0.52 8.82
CA TYR A 18 10.59 -0.18 9.01
C TYR A 18 10.22 0.01 10.49
N ILE A 19 10.75 -0.82 11.38
CA ILE A 19 10.57 -0.66 12.83
C ILE A 19 11.19 0.66 13.31
N GLY A 20 12.40 0.98 12.85
CA GLY A 20 13.07 2.24 13.16
C GLY A 20 12.25 3.46 12.72
N ILE A 21 11.72 3.43 11.50
CA ILE A 21 10.80 4.46 10.98
C ILE A 21 9.55 4.54 11.87
N ALA A 22 8.91 3.42 12.19
CA ALA A 22 7.69 3.40 13.00
C ALA A 22 7.89 3.98 14.41
N ILE A 23 9.06 3.75 15.01
CA ILE A 23 9.42 4.34 16.32
C ILE A 23 9.64 5.85 16.16
N TRP A 24 10.34 6.28 15.11
CA TRP A 24 10.64 7.69 14.85
C TRP A 24 9.37 8.51 14.53
N THR A 25 8.43 7.93 13.78
CA THR A 25 7.21 8.61 13.31
C THR A 25 5.98 8.32 14.15
N ARG A 26 6.15 8.01 15.44
CA ARG A 26 5.03 7.64 16.32
C ARG A 26 4.00 8.78 16.42
N ALA A 27 2.75 8.47 16.08
CA ALA A 27 1.63 9.42 16.15
C ALA A 27 1.29 9.81 17.60
N LYS A 28 0.94 11.08 17.81
CA LYS A 28 0.59 11.61 19.16
C LYS A 28 -0.91 11.81 19.36
N ASN A 29 -1.67 11.93 18.27
CA ASN A 29 -3.11 12.15 18.30
C ASN A 29 -3.78 11.48 17.10
N THR A 30 -5.11 11.47 17.08
CA THR A 30 -5.94 10.87 16.03
C THR A 30 -5.70 11.47 14.65
N GLY A 31 -5.45 12.78 14.55
CA GLY A 31 -5.18 13.46 13.27
C GLY A 31 -3.81 13.06 12.69
N ASP A 32 -2.81 12.90 13.54
CA ASP A 32 -1.50 12.39 13.14
C ASP A 32 -1.62 10.93 12.68
N PHE A 33 -2.42 10.12 13.38
CA PHE A 33 -2.57 8.70 13.10
C PHE A 33 -3.31 8.43 11.78
N TYR A 34 -4.45 9.10 11.54
CA TYR A 34 -5.29 8.80 10.36
C TYR A 34 -4.97 9.61 9.11
N ILE A 35 -4.46 10.85 9.25
CA ILE A 35 -4.27 11.75 8.11
C ILE A 35 -2.89 12.42 8.11
N ALA A 36 -1.95 11.96 8.95
CA ALA A 36 -0.60 12.51 9.07
C ALA A 36 -0.58 14.06 9.17
N GLY A 37 -1.54 14.62 9.94
CA GLY A 37 -1.67 16.06 10.12
C GLY A 37 -1.96 16.87 8.85
N LYS A 38 -2.36 16.23 7.74
CA LYS A 38 -2.52 16.82 6.39
C LYS A 38 -1.22 17.41 5.80
N GLY A 39 -0.05 17.01 6.31
CA GLY A 39 1.25 17.52 5.88
C GLY A 39 1.89 16.78 4.70
N VAL A 40 1.31 15.67 4.26
CA VAL A 40 1.87 14.82 3.20
C VAL A 40 1.47 15.35 1.82
N SER A 41 2.46 15.53 0.94
CA SER A 41 2.22 15.92 -0.46
C SER A 41 1.25 14.94 -1.16
N PRO A 42 0.32 15.42 -2.00
CA PRO A 42 -0.59 14.55 -2.73
C PRO A 42 0.11 13.44 -3.54
N VAL A 43 1.28 13.74 -4.11
CA VAL A 43 2.07 12.77 -4.88
C VAL A 43 2.65 11.69 -3.98
N ALA A 44 3.21 12.06 -2.83
CA ALA A 44 3.74 11.11 -1.85
C ALA A 44 2.62 10.23 -1.27
N ASN A 45 1.47 10.84 -0.97
CA ASN A 45 0.30 10.10 -0.52
C ASN A 45 -0.20 9.12 -1.60
N GLY A 46 -0.20 9.54 -2.88
CA GLY A 46 -0.53 8.66 -4.00
C GLY A 46 0.44 7.49 -4.17
N MET A 47 1.75 7.73 -4.01
CA MET A 47 2.76 6.68 -4.03
C MET A 47 2.61 5.70 -2.87
N ALA A 48 2.36 6.18 -1.65
CA ALA A 48 2.10 5.32 -0.49
C ALA A 48 0.86 4.44 -0.73
N THR A 49 -0.21 5.05 -1.27
CA THR A 49 -1.43 4.34 -1.64
C THR A 49 -1.17 3.26 -2.70
N ALA A 50 -0.35 3.55 -3.71
CA ALA A 50 0.03 2.59 -4.74
C ALA A 50 0.93 1.46 -4.21
N ALA A 51 1.80 1.77 -3.23
CA ALA A 51 2.61 0.77 -2.55
C ALA A 51 1.75 -0.19 -1.71
N ASP A 52 0.77 0.33 -0.97
CA ASP A 52 -0.19 -0.49 -0.21
C ASP A 52 -1.07 -1.35 -1.14
N TRP A 53 -1.39 -0.85 -2.33
CA TRP A 53 -2.05 -1.64 -3.37
C TRP A 53 -1.19 -2.82 -3.85
N MET A 54 0.13 -2.65 -3.90
CA MET A 54 1.09 -3.69 -4.28
C MET A 54 1.46 -4.59 -3.09
N SER A 55 0.49 -5.38 -2.63
CA SER A 55 0.72 -6.40 -1.59
C SER A 55 1.38 -7.67 -2.16
N ALA A 56 1.91 -8.52 -1.28
CA ALA A 56 2.39 -9.86 -1.65
C ALA A 56 1.29 -10.72 -2.31
N ALA A 57 0.04 -10.58 -1.85
CA ALA A 57 -1.09 -11.24 -2.46
C ALA A 57 -1.31 -10.76 -3.90
N SER A 58 -1.23 -9.46 -4.14
CA SER A 58 -1.34 -8.87 -5.48
C SER A 58 -0.25 -9.42 -6.41
N PHE A 59 1.00 -9.43 -5.95
CA PHE A 59 2.13 -9.90 -6.74
C PHE A 59 2.02 -11.39 -7.08
N ILE A 60 1.82 -12.25 -6.08
CA ILE A 60 1.77 -13.71 -6.25
C ILE A 60 0.55 -14.10 -7.08
N SER A 61 -0.62 -13.50 -6.81
CA SER A 61 -1.85 -13.82 -7.56
C SER A 61 -1.73 -13.41 -9.02
N MET A 62 -1.13 -12.25 -9.32
CA MET A 62 -0.95 -11.82 -10.69
C MET A 62 0.04 -12.71 -11.45
N ALA A 63 1.17 -13.06 -10.81
CA ALA A 63 2.11 -14.01 -11.39
C ALA A 63 1.44 -15.36 -11.68
N GLY A 64 0.62 -15.87 -10.75
CA GLY A 64 -0.16 -17.08 -10.93
C GLY A 64 -1.16 -16.96 -12.08
N LEU A 65 -2.00 -15.92 -12.09
CA LEU A 65 -3.00 -15.69 -13.14
C LEU A 65 -2.36 -15.61 -14.52
N ILE A 66 -1.25 -14.89 -14.68
CA ILE A 66 -0.55 -14.79 -15.97
C ILE A 66 0.05 -16.14 -16.35
N ALA A 67 0.61 -16.89 -15.40
CA ALA A 67 1.20 -18.20 -15.70
C ALA A 67 0.16 -19.20 -16.24
N PHE A 68 -1.10 -19.13 -15.77
CA PHE A 68 -2.16 -20.05 -16.21
C PHE A 68 -3.04 -19.52 -17.34
N LEU A 69 -3.31 -18.21 -17.39
CA LEU A 69 -4.24 -17.57 -18.34
C LEU A 69 -3.53 -16.77 -19.44
N GLY A 70 -2.20 -16.61 -19.36
CA GLY A 70 -1.45 -15.81 -20.30
C GLY A 70 -1.85 -14.32 -20.28
N TYR A 71 -1.84 -13.69 -21.46
CA TYR A 71 -2.17 -12.27 -21.62
C TYR A 71 -3.60 -11.94 -21.19
N ASP A 72 -4.55 -12.86 -21.35
CA ASP A 72 -5.95 -12.65 -20.99
C ASP A 72 -6.13 -12.41 -19.49
N GLY A 73 -5.23 -12.93 -18.64
CA GLY A 73 -5.19 -12.64 -17.21
C GLY A 73 -4.91 -11.16 -16.88
N SER A 74 -4.33 -10.39 -17.81
CA SER A 74 -3.99 -8.97 -17.59
C SER A 74 -5.20 -8.06 -17.42
N VAL A 75 -6.40 -8.47 -17.86
CA VAL A 75 -7.63 -7.70 -17.64
C VAL A 75 -7.96 -7.55 -16.15
N TYR A 76 -7.56 -8.52 -15.32
CA TYR A 76 -7.72 -8.44 -13.87
C TYR A 76 -6.86 -7.32 -13.27
N LEU A 77 -5.67 -7.10 -13.81
CA LEU A 77 -4.82 -5.97 -13.41
C LEU A 77 -5.54 -4.65 -13.67
N MET A 78 -6.06 -4.47 -14.88
CA MET A 78 -6.77 -3.24 -15.27
C MET A 78 -8.05 -3.02 -14.46
N GLY A 79 -8.87 -4.06 -14.29
CA GLY A 79 -10.11 -3.99 -13.52
C GLY A 79 -9.84 -3.68 -12.04
N TRP A 80 -8.83 -4.31 -11.46
CA TRP A 80 -8.48 -4.10 -10.05
C TRP A 80 -7.88 -2.72 -9.79
N THR A 81 -6.87 -2.30 -10.57
CA THR A 81 -6.30 -0.95 -10.46
C THR A 81 -7.36 0.12 -10.73
N GLY A 82 -8.19 -0.08 -11.76
CA GLY A 82 -9.31 0.81 -12.07
C GLY A 82 -10.30 0.93 -10.92
N GLY A 83 -10.73 -0.18 -10.35
CA GLY A 83 -11.63 -0.19 -9.18
C GLY A 83 -11.06 0.57 -7.99
N TYR A 84 -9.76 0.47 -7.76
CA TYR A 84 -9.08 1.22 -6.70
C TYR A 84 -9.11 2.74 -6.94
N VAL A 85 -8.88 3.19 -8.18
CA VAL A 85 -9.01 4.60 -8.57
C VAL A 85 -10.44 5.09 -8.38
N LEU A 86 -11.43 4.30 -8.80
CA LEU A 86 -12.84 4.65 -8.63
C LEU A 86 -13.20 4.80 -7.15
N LEU A 87 -12.72 3.91 -6.28
CA LEU A 87 -12.91 4.02 -4.84
C LEU A 87 -12.25 5.30 -4.29
N ALA A 88 -11.02 5.61 -4.69
CA ALA A 88 -10.33 6.82 -4.27
C ALA A 88 -11.06 8.11 -4.70
N LEU A 89 -11.65 8.12 -5.89
CA LEU A 89 -12.38 9.28 -6.42
C LEU A 89 -13.81 9.39 -5.88
N PHE A 90 -14.51 8.27 -5.66
CA PHE A 90 -15.93 8.28 -5.31
C PHE A 90 -16.24 8.01 -3.85
N LEU A 91 -15.32 7.43 -3.08
CA LEU A 91 -15.55 7.18 -1.65
C LEU A 91 -14.80 8.20 -0.78
N ALA A 92 -13.53 8.48 -1.09
CA ALA A 92 -12.70 9.35 -0.26
C ALA A 92 -13.26 10.77 -0.09
N PRO A 93 -13.87 11.42 -1.12
CA PRO A 93 -14.48 12.75 -0.92
C PRO A 93 -15.66 12.74 0.05
N TYR A 94 -16.46 11.67 0.08
CA TYR A 94 -17.58 11.57 1.02
C TYR A 94 -17.10 11.37 2.45
N LEU A 95 -16.11 10.49 2.67
CA LEU A 95 -15.50 10.32 4.00
C LEU A 95 -14.94 11.66 4.52
N ARG A 96 -14.26 12.42 3.66
CA ARG A 96 -13.78 13.79 3.98
C ARG A 96 -14.93 14.75 4.29
N LYS A 97 -16.00 14.74 3.49
CA LYS A 97 -17.18 15.60 3.69
C LYS A 97 -17.87 15.35 5.03
N PHE A 98 -17.93 14.09 5.48
CA PHE A 98 -18.56 13.71 6.75
C PHE A 98 -17.59 13.66 7.93
N GLY A 99 -16.33 14.07 7.75
CA GLY A 99 -15.32 14.07 8.81
C GLY A 99 -15.00 12.66 9.36
N LYS A 100 -15.21 11.61 8.55
CA LYS A 100 -14.90 10.22 8.91
C LYS A 100 -13.54 9.81 8.36
N PHE A 101 -12.81 9.02 9.15
CA PHE A 101 -11.50 8.51 8.76
C PHE A 101 -11.55 7.09 8.18
N THR A 102 -12.58 6.32 8.53
CA THR A 102 -12.75 4.92 8.14
C THR A 102 -14.18 4.64 7.69
N VAL A 103 -14.36 3.57 6.94
CA VAL A 103 -15.67 2.96 6.65
C VAL A 103 -15.98 2.00 7.81
N PRO A 104 -17.20 2.02 8.40
CA PRO A 104 -17.60 1.09 9.44
C PRO A 104 -17.87 -0.32 8.92
#